data_AF-A0AAU3LJI7-F1
#
_entry.id   AF-A0AAU3LJI7-F1
#
_cell.length_a   1.000
_cell.length_b   1.000
_cell.length_c   1.000
_cell.angle_alpha   90.00
_cell.angle_beta   90.00
_cell.angle_gamma   90.00
#
_symmetry.space_group_name_H-M   'P 1'
#
loop_
_entity.id
_entity.type
_entity.pdbx_description
1 polymer ?
#
loop_
_entity_poly.entity_id
_entity_poly.type
_entity_poly.pdbx_seq_one_letter_code
_entity_poly.pdbx_strand_id
1 'polypeptide(L)'
;MTDLTTPVAPAADAEADRALTAAFRTHPAVLDADVLGPVRPVFGQALGAPDRTACLLPDPEAAALLHRAAALEAAGRLGRLSWHEPADDLLVAGVSRTETDFLYREIFTDNAYLRHGITLPDRAVVLDVGANIGMFTLRAALASPGARIVAVEPVAELAAAVALNAELYGLDVTVLNCALGSVTGQSDFTYYPGNSVMSGRFAHPDDDVEVLRRYLVTGEEATQGPQLGRLAADRMTAEARRCEVSTLTRVIAEQRLERIDLLKIDVEKAEAEVLAGIDDASWSRIDRIAMEVHDLDGRLKELVSLLRDRGFEVSHDQDPRLVLTPCHNVYAYAPHRPARQLPPAPSNTAGRPGGPTLRVLERELRDLAARNAPGLAVPGRFAVVADLDEARRTAPAGDGGSPQLPSGPGTAVLAEIWTDIFGPGTVRPDANFFALGGNSLTAVRLLAQLEDRLGEDVLAPDTVFTADNFAEIAAALEAGLPPEESAGTPGGAPHPDRPGAR
;
A
#
# COMPACT_ATOMS: atom_id res chain seq x y z
N MET A 1 1.75 -29.59 46.65
CA MET A 1 1.82 -30.20 45.30
C MET A 1 0.42 -30.13 44.75
N THR A 2 0.08 -28.99 44.16
CA THR A 2 -1.24 -28.75 43.55
C THR A 2 -0.99 -28.79 42.06
N ASP A 3 -1.61 -29.77 41.41
CA ASP A 3 -1.50 -30.05 39.98
C ASP A 3 -1.94 -28.83 39.16
N LEU A 4 -1.05 -28.31 38.31
CA LEU A 4 -1.37 -27.32 37.29
C LEU A 4 -1.79 -28.09 36.03
N THR A 5 -3.06 -28.47 35.96
CA THR A 5 -3.67 -28.94 34.71
C THR A 5 -3.78 -27.76 33.75
N THR A 6 -2.99 -27.78 32.70
CA THR A 6 -3.14 -26.95 31.50
C THR A 6 -4.54 -27.17 30.92
N PRO A 7 -5.29 -26.13 30.49
CA PRO A 7 -6.58 -26.35 29.85
C PRO A 7 -6.34 -27.02 28.50
N VAL A 8 -6.80 -28.26 28.34
CA VAL A 8 -6.85 -28.94 27.05
C VAL A 8 -8.14 -28.48 26.37
N ALA A 9 -8.04 -27.93 25.16
CA ALA A 9 -9.21 -27.61 24.34
C ALA A 9 -10.17 -28.82 24.27
N PRO A 10 -11.50 -28.63 24.34
CA PRO A 10 -12.44 -29.74 24.40
C PRO A 10 -12.25 -30.67 23.19
N ALA A 11 -12.27 -31.99 23.41
CA ALA A 11 -11.89 -33.01 22.43
C ALA A 11 -12.61 -32.93 21.06
N ALA A 12 -13.81 -32.33 21.03
CA ALA A 12 -14.60 -32.10 19.82
C ALA A 12 -14.00 -31.01 18.90
N ASP A 13 -13.43 -29.94 19.48
CA ASP A 13 -12.78 -28.88 18.71
C ASP A 13 -11.49 -29.39 18.07
N ALA A 14 -10.75 -30.23 18.80
CA ALA A 14 -9.52 -30.86 18.28
C ALA A 14 -9.79 -31.84 17.12
N GLU A 15 -10.95 -32.51 17.09
CA GLU A 15 -11.32 -33.37 15.95
C GLU A 15 -11.77 -32.54 14.74
N ALA A 16 -12.52 -31.46 14.96
CA ALA A 16 -12.89 -30.52 13.92
C ALA A 16 -11.66 -29.83 13.29
N ASP A 17 -10.69 -29.40 14.12
CA ASP A 17 -9.41 -28.84 13.68
C ASP A 17 -8.65 -29.82 12.79
N ARG A 18 -8.52 -31.08 13.21
CA ARG A 18 -7.86 -32.12 12.40
C ARG A 18 -8.54 -32.34 11.05
N ALA A 19 -9.86 -32.35 11.00
CA ALA A 19 -10.61 -32.52 9.77
C ALA A 19 -10.42 -31.32 8.81
N LEU A 20 -10.43 -30.09 9.33
CA LEU A 20 -10.16 -28.88 8.56
C LEU A 20 -8.72 -28.86 8.04
N THR A 21 -7.74 -29.15 8.90
CA THR A 21 -6.33 -29.27 8.51
C THR A 21 -6.14 -30.31 7.40
N ALA A 22 -6.77 -31.49 7.53
CA ALA A 22 -6.72 -32.51 6.49
C ALA A 22 -7.35 -32.05 5.17
N ALA A 23 -8.47 -31.30 5.23
CA ALA A 23 -9.08 -30.72 4.04
C ALA A 23 -8.17 -29.70 3.36
N PHE A 24 -7.58 -28.76 4.10
CA PHE A 24 -6.69 -27.73 3.55
C PHE A 24 -5.44 -28.31 2.87
N ARG A 25 -4.84 -29.36 3.43
CA ARG A 25 -3.69 -30.08 2.84
C ARG A 25 -3.97 -30.74 1.49
N THR A 26 -5.25 -30.88 1.09
CA THR A 26 -5.57 -31.38 -0.26
C THR A 26 -5.45 -30.32 -1.34
N HIS A 27 -5.30 -29.05 -0.97
CA HIS A 27 -5.10 -27.96 -1.91
C HIS A 27 -3.64 -27.92 -2.41
N PRO A 28 -3.39 -27.84 -3.73
CA PRO A 28 -2.02 -27.91 -4.27
C PRO A 28 -1.12 -26.75 -3.80
N ALA A 29 -1.70 -25.60 -3.44
CA ALA A 29 -0.96 -24.44 -2.94
C ALA A 29 -0.55 -24.55 -1.46
N VAL A 30 -1.00 -25.59 -0.74
CA VAL A 30 -0.77 -25.77 0.70
C VAL A 30 0.12 -27.00 0.91
N LEU A 31 1.37 -26.75 1.30
CA LEU A 31 2.31 -27.83 1.65
C LEU A 31 1.89 -28.50 2.96
N ASP A 32 1.55 -27.68 3.95
CA ASP A 32 1.05 -28.12 5.23
C ASP A 32 0.15 -27.02 5.83
N ALA A 33 -0.69 -27.38 6.80
CA ALA A 33 -1.56 -26.45 7.51
C ALA A 33 -1.75 -26.91 8.95
N ASP A 34 -2.16 -25.98 9.80
CA ASP A 34 -2.78 -26.31 11.08
C ASP A 34 -3.83 -25.27 11.49
N VAL A 35 -4.80 -25.67 12.30
CA VAL A 35 -5.73 -24.74 12.94
C VAL A 35 -5.27 -24.53 14.37
N LEU A 36 -4.80 -23.32 14.66
CA LEU A 36 -4.24 -22.94 15.95
C LEU A 36 -5.13 -21.88 16.62
N GLY A 37 -4.85 -21.59 17.89
CA GLY A 37 -5.35 -20.38 18.56
C GLY A 37 -4.88 -19.09 17.83
N PRO A 38 -5.14 -17.89 18.38
CA PRO A 38 -4.80 -16.66 17.67
C PRO A 38 -3.29 -16.53 17.41
N VAL A 39 -2.86 -16.71 16.17
CA VAL A 39 -1.48 -16.47 15.71
C VAL A 39 -1.40 -15.12 15.01
N ARG A 40 -0.29 -14.40 15.20
CA ARG A 40 0.00 -13.18 14.44
C ARG A 40 0.24 -13.57 12.98
N PRO A 41 -0.55 -13.10 12.01
CA PRO A 41 -0.40 -13.54 10.63
C PRO A 41 0.78 -12.83 9.96
N VAL A 42 1.21 -13.41 8.85
CA VAL A 42 2.13 -12.80 7.89
C VAL A 42 1.37 -11.94 6.87
N PHE A 43 0.11 -12.26 6.54
CA PHE A 43 -0.70 -11.46 5.60
C PHE A 43 -2.09 -11.18 6.16
N GLY A 44 -2.59 -9.98 5.88
CA GLY A 44 -3.95 -9.55 6.20
C GLY A 44 -4.02 -8.58 7.38
N GLN A 45 -4.99 -7.68 7.30
CA GLN A 45 -5.34 -6.70 8.33
C GLN A 45 -5.40 -7.37 9.71
N ALA A 46 -5.13 -6.58 10.74
CA ALA A 46 -5.49 -6.90 12.11
C ALA A 46 -7.02 -6.95 12.26
N LEU A 47 -7.67 -7.88 11.57
CA LEU A 47 -8.98 -8.32 11.97
C LEU A 47 -8.80 -8.92 13.38
N GLY A 48 -9.48 -8.37 14.38
CA GLY A 48 -9.41 -8.80 15.78
C GLY A 48 -9.21 -10.32 15.91
N ALA A 49 -8.25 -10.71 16.75
CA ALA A 49 -7.86 -12.09 17.04
C ALA A 49 -9.07 -13.06 17.06
N PRO A 50 -9.31 -13.85 16.00
CA PRO A 50 -10.29 -14.90 16.09
C PRO A 50 -9.79 -15.96 17.07
N ASP A 51 -10.70 -16.62 17.78
CA ASP A 51 -10.36 -17.75 18.67
C ASP A 51 -9.57 -18.85 17.94
N ARG A 52 -9.72 -18.95 16.60
CA ARG A 52 -9.04 -19.92 15.71
C ARG A 52 -8.50 -19.27 14.44
N THR A 53 -7.24 -19.56 14.11
CA THR A 53 -6.55 -19.16 12.87
C THR A 53 -6.08 -20.39 12.11
N ALA A 54 -6.36 -20.46 10.80
CA ALA A 54 -5.75 -21.45 9.92
C ALA A 54 -4.35 -20.99 9.49
N CYS A 55 -3.31 -21.58 10.07
CA CYS A 55 -1.92 -21.37 9.67
C CYS A 55 -1.59 -22.24 8.46
N LEU A 56 -1.08 -21.63 7.39
CA LEU A 56 -0.79 -22.26 6.11
C LEU A 56 0.70 -22.18 5.83
N LEU A 57 1.35 -23.31 5.58
CA LEU A 57 2.67 -23.38 4.99
C LEU A 57 2.49 -23.50 3.47
N PRO A 58 2.84 -22.48 2.66
CA PRO A 58 2.61 -22.52 1.22
C PRO A 58 3.59 -23.46 0.53
N ASP A 59 3.08 -24.14 -0.51
CA ASP A 59 3.91 -24.94 -1.39
C ASP A 59 4.92 -24.07 -2.17
N PRO A 60 6.22 -24.42 -2.18
CA PRO A 60 7.26 -23.59 -2.80
C PRO A 60 7.15 -23.48 -4.32
N GLU A 61 6.43 -24.40 -4.99
CA GLU A 61 6.22 -24.37 -6.44
C GLU A 61 4.84 -23.81 -6.80
N ALA A 62 3.77 -24.40 -6.26
CA ALA A 62 2.40 -24.04 -6.58
C ALA A 62 1.93 -22.73 -5.94
N ALA A 63 2.61 -22.29 -4.86
CA ALA A 63 2.33 -21.05 -4.13
C ALA A 63 3.63 -20.26 -3.86
N ALA A 64 4.57 -20.30 -4.80
CA ALA A 64 5.90 -19.70 -4.69
C ALA A 64 5.89 -18.22 -4.24
N LEU A 65 4.86 -17.45 -4.62
CA LEU A 65 4.66 -16.05 -4.21
C LEU A 65 4.46 -15.94 -2.69
N LEU A 66 3.47 -16.65 -2.15
CA LEU A 66 3.21 -16.68 -0.70
C LEU A 66 4.34 -17.34 0.08
N HIS A 67 4.97 -18.37 -0.48
CA HIS A 67 6.13 -19.03 0.13
C HIS A 67 7.29 -18.04 0.33
N ARG A 68 7.68 -17.30 -0.71
CA ARG A 68 8.75 -16.29 -0.61
C ARG A 68 8.35 -15.15 0.30
N ALA A 69 7.13 -14.67 0.21
CA ALA A 69 6.65 -13.59 1.05
C ALA A 69 6.71 -13.97 2.55
N ALA A 70 6.34 -15.20 2.91
CA ALA A 70 6.48 -15.73 4.27
C ALA A 70 7.92 -15.80 4.75
N ALA A 71 8.83 -16.27 3.88
CA ALA A 71 10.26 -16.34 4.19
C ALA A 71 10.88 -14.94 4.39
N LEU A 72 10.51 -13.96 3.56
CA LEU A 72 10.98 -12.58 3.66
C LEU A 72 10.54 -11.93 4.99
N GLU A 73 9.29 -12.16 5.38
CA GLU A 73 8.77 -11.62 6.63
C GLU A 73 9.37 -12.30 7.86
N ALA A 74 9.53 -13.62 7.86
CA ALA A 74 10.23 -14.34 8.92
C ALA A 74 11.68 -13.87 9.08
N ALA A 75 12.32 -13.44 7.99
CA ALA A 75 13.64 -12.82 8.01
C ALA A 75 13.64 -11.33 8.41
N GLY A 76 12.49 -10.74 8.76
CA GLY A 76 12.34 -9.34 9.15
C GLY A 76 12.57 -8.35 8.01
N ARG A 77 12.46 -8.78 6.75
CA ARG A 77 12.82 -7.96 5.58
C ARG A 77 11.81 -6.86 5.24
N LEU A 78 10.59 -6.90 5.78
CA LEU A 78 9.56 -5.87 5.54
C LEU A 78 9.88 -4.52 6.17
N GLY A 79 10.57 -4.51 7.33
CA GLY A 79 10.83 -3.28 8.06
C GLY A 79 9.53 -2.55 8.44
N ARG A 80 9.28 -1.38 7.82
CA ARG A 80 8.07 -0.56 8.02
C ARG A 80 7.00 -0.77 6.94
N LEU A 81 7.26 -1.61 5.94
CA LEU A 81 6.31 -1.92 4.88
C LEU A 81 5.30 -2.96 5.37
N SER A 82 4.16 -3.00 4.70
CA SER A 82 3.14 -4.04 4.88
C SER A 82 2.81 -4.68 3.54
N TRP A 83 2.34 -5.93 3.58
CA TRP A 83 1.82 -6.60 2.41
C TRP A 83 0.43 -6.08 2.04
N HIS A 84 0.22 -5.78 0.76
CA HIS A 84 -1.04 -5.31 0.20
C HIS A 84 -1.44 -6.16 -1.00
N GLU A 85 -2.74 -6.40 -1.12
CA GLU A 85 -3.36 -7.12 -2.23
C GLU A 85 -4.37 -6.20 -2.94
N PRO A 86 -3.92 -5.28 -3.82
CA PRO A 86 -4.82 -4.37 -4.51
C PRO A 86 -5.78 -5.11 -5.47
N ALA A 87 -5.42 -6.34 -5.88
CA ALA A 87 -6.26 -7.22 -6.68
C ALA A 87 -5.97 -8.71 -6.37
N ASP A 88 -6.76 -9.60 -6.97
CA ASP A 88 -6.67 -11.07 -6.79
C ASP A 88 -5.40 -11.68 -7.41
N ASP A 89 -4.61 -10.90 -8.15
CA ASP A 89 -3.45 -11.34 -8.91
C ASP A 89 -2.14 -10.65 -8.52
N LEU A 90 -2.17 -9.74 -7.53
CA LEU A 90 -1.00 -8.98 -7.12
C LEU A 90 -0.86 -8.95 -5.60
N LEU A 91 0.33 -9.32 -5.13
CA LEU A 91 0.81 -9.09 -3.77
C LEU A 91 2.02 -8.15 -3.82
N VAL A 92 2.04 -7.11 -3.01
CA VAL A 92 3.11 -6.11 -3.03
C VAL A 92 3.41 -5.61 -1.63
N ALA A 93 4.70 -5.40 -1.32
CA ALA A 93 5.10 -4.67 -0.13
C ALA A 93 5.01 -3.17 -0.40
N GLY A 94 4.23 -2.45 0.41
CA GLY A 94 3.97 -1.02 0.22
C GLY A 94 3.85 -0.26 1.54
N VAL A 95 3.94 1.06 1.46
CA VAL A 95 3.89 1.96 2.62
C VAL A 95 2.50 2.04 3.22
N SER A 96 1.47 2.17 2.38
CA SER A 96 0.07 2.17 2.80
C SER A 96 -0.81 1.53 1.74
N ARG A 97 -1.97 1.02 2.19
CA ARG A 97 -2.97 0.42 1.30
C ARG A 97 -3.49 1.44 0.29
N THR A 98 -3.83 2.64 0.75
CA THR A 98 -4.42 3.70 -0.08
C THR A 98 -3.51 4.10 -1.24
N GLU A 99 -2.21 4.28 -0.98
CA GLU A 99 -1.23 4.59 -2.04
C GLU A 99 -1.05 3.40 -2.99
N THR A 100 -0.98 2.19 -2.45
CA THR A 100 -0.86 0.97 -3.26
C THR A 100 -2.06 0.78 -4.20
N ASP A 101 -3.29 0.96 -3.69
CA ASP A 101 -4.53 0.84 -4.47
C ASP A 101 -4.68 1.97 -5.50
N PHE A 102 -4.14 3.15 -5.21
CA PHE A 102 -4.05 4.26 -6.18
C PHE A 102 -3.10 3.90 -7.33
N LEU A 103 -1.85 3.55 -7.00
CA LEU A 103 -0.83 3.16 -7.97
C LEU A 103 -1.27 1.95 -8.81
N TYR A 104 -1.95 0.96 -8.20
CA TYR A 104 -2.49 -0.17 -8.93
C TYR A 104 -3.51 0.26 -9.99
N ARG A 105 -4.45 1.13 -9.63
CA ARG A 105 -5.46 1.62 -10.58
C ARG A 105 -4.80 2.37 -11.74
N GLU A 106 -3.89 3.28 -11.46
CA GLU A 106 -3.19 4.05 -12.49
C GLU A 106 -2.34 3.17 -13.42
N ILE A 107 -1.53 2.27 -12.84
CA ILE A 107 -0.52 1.52 -13.60
C ILE A 107 -1.11 0.26 -14.24
N PHE A 108 -1.94 -0.50 -13.53
CA PHE A 108 -2.44 -1.80 -13.99
C PHE A 108 -3.83 -1.71 -14.62
N THR A 109 -4.74 -0.89 -14.08
CA THR A 109 -6.09 -0.76 -14.63
C THR A 109 -6.11 0.22 -15.80
N ASP A 110 -5.59 1.42 -15.57
CA ASP A 110 -5.63 2.52 -16.53
C ASP A 110 -4.48 2.46 -17.55
N ASN A 111 -3.48 1.61 -17.31
CA ASN A 111 -2.28 1.44 -18.13
C ASN A 111 -1.57 2.76 -18.44
N ALA A 112 -1.47 3.67 -17.46
CA ALA A 112 -1.03 5.04 -17.66
C ALA A 112 0.27 5.17 -18.48
N TYR A 113 1.24 4.26 -18.34
CA TYR A 113 2.53 4.34 -19.03
C TYR A 113 2.64 3.45 -20.29
N LEU A 114 1.60 2.67 -20.63
CA LEU A 114 1.57 1.75 -21.78
C LEU A 114 0.41 2.07 -22.74
N ARG A 115 0.19 3.37 -23.00
CA ARG A 115 -0.83 3.89 -23.94
C ARG A 115 -0.19 4.29 -25.28
N HIS A 116 -1.01 4.76 -26.22
CA HIS A 116 -0.58 5.29 -27.53
C HIS A 116 0.35 4.36 -28.31
N GLY A 117 0.10 3.05 -28.23
CA GLY A 117 0.89 2.04 -28.94
C GLY A 117 2.22 1.68 -28.28
N ILE A 118 2.52 2.21 -27.09
CA ILE A 118 3.66 1.74 -26.28
C ILE A 118 3.37 0.31 -25.82
N THR A 119 4.22 -0.62 -26.26
CA THR A 119 4.18 -2.04 -25.91
C THR A 119 5.60 -2.49 -25.58
N LEU A 120 5.72 -3.49 -24.71
CA LEU A 120 7.00 -4.06 -24.32
C LEU A 120 7.22 -5.39 -25.06
N PRO A 121 8.35 -5.58 -25.77
CA PRO A 121 8.70 -6.89 -26.31
C PRO A 121 9.09 -7.84 -25.18
N ASP A 122 9.15 -9.15 -25.45
CA ASP A 122 9.82 -10.09 -24.54
C ASP A 122 11.27 -9.66 -24.30
N ARG A 123 11.75 -9.85 -23.07
CA ARG A 123 13.11 -9.50 -22.65
C ARG A 123 13.44 -8.02 -22.92
N ALA A 124 12.48 -7.13 -22.68
CA ALA A 124 12.66 -5.70 -22.81
C ALA A 124 13.75 -5.19 -21.86
N VAL A 125 14.48 -4.16 -22.27
CA VAL A 125 15.33 -3.37 -21.38
C VAL A 125 14.56 -2.13 -20.96
N VAL A 126 14.19 -2.04 -19.68
CA VAL A 126 13.39 -0.94 -19.13
C VAL A 126 14.21 -0.14 -18.13
N LEU A 127 14.14 1.18 -18.22
CA LEU A 127 14.68 2.09 -17.23
C LEU A 127 13.51 2.84 -16.58
N ASP A 128 13.21 2.51 -15.33
CA ASP A 128 12.14 3.08 -14.50
C ASP A 128 12.74 4.16 -13.59
N VAL A 129 12.55 5.44 -13.95
CA VAL A 129 13.06 6.58 -13.17
C VAL A 129 11.94 7.12 -12.29
N GLY A 130 12.19 7.12 -10.98
CA GLY A 130 11.20 7.41 -9.95
C GLY A 130 10.29 6.20 -9.71
N ALA A 131 10.91 5.11 -9.24
CA ALA A 131 10.22 3.82 -9.14
C ALA A 131 9.24 3.73 -7.95
N ASN A 132 9.36 4.59 -6.94
CA ASN A 132 8.58 4.54 -5.69
C ASN A 132 8.65 3.11 -5.08
N ILE A 133 7.52 2.47 -4.75
CA ILE A 133 7.47 1.09 -4.24
C ILE A 133 7.66 0.02 -5.34
N GLY A 134 7.87 0.43 -6.60
CA GLY A 134 8.17 -0.47 -7.72
C GLY A 134 6.95 -0.98 -8.48
N MET A 135 5.78 -0.33 -8.37
CA MET A 135 4.56 -0.78 -9.05
C MET A 135 4.69 -0.81 -10.58
N PHE A 136 5.32 0.20 -11.18
CA PHE A 136 5.58 0.19 -12.62
C PHE A 136 6.66 -0.83 -13.00
N THR A 137 7.73 -0.95 -12.20
CA THR A 137 8.73 -2.02 -12.32
C THR A 137 8.09 -3.41 -12.36
N LEU A 138 7.15 -3.71 -11.45
CA LEU A 138 6.38 -4.96 -11.48
C LEU A 138 5.54 -5.08 -12.75
N ARG A 139 4.78 -4.04 -13.11
CA ARG A 139 3.96 -4.04 -14.33
C ARG A 139 4.80 -4.35 -15.58
N ALA A 140 5.96 -3.71 -15.71
CA ALA A 140 6.88 -3.91 -16.84
C ALA A 140 7.44 -5.34 -16.87
N ALA A 141 7.83 -5.89 -15.72
CA ALA A 141 8.33 -7.27 -15.63
C ALA A 141 7.25 -8.32 -15.98
N LEU A 142 6.01 -8.09 -15.52
CA LEU A 142 4.87 -8.97 -15.80
C LEU A 142 4.42 -8.88 -17.27
N ALA A 143 4.56 -7.70 -17.86
CA ALA A 143 4.29 -7.44 -19.27
C ALA A 143 5.36 -8.01 -20.22
N SER A 144 6.58 -8.22 -19.73
CA SER A 144 7.75 -8.62 -20.54
C SER A 144 8.55 -9.74 -19.85
N PRO A 145 8.24 -11.01 -20.14
CA PRO A 145 8.96 -12.14 -19.59
C PRO A 145 10.47 -12.05 -19.84
N GLY A 146 11.25 -12.14 -18.76
CA GLY A 146 12.71 -12.04 -18.81
C GLY A 146 13.24 -10.64 -19.12
N ALA A 147 12.44 -9.59 -18.90
CA ALA A 147 12.89 -8.21 -18.94
C ALA A 147 14.08 -7.99 -18.01
N ARG A 148 14.98 -7.09 -18.44
CA ARG A 148 16.03 -6.52 -17.61
C ARG A 148 15.61 -5.12 -17.23
N ILE A 149 15.41 -4.86 -15.94
CA ILE A 149 14.89 -3.58 -15.46
C ILE A 149 15.95 -2.90 -14.59
N VAL A 150 16.19 -1.62 -14.84
CA VAL A 150 16.91 -0.73 -13.93
C VAL A 150 15.90 0.22 -13.33
N ALA A 151 15.70 0.16 -12.02
CA ALA A 151 14.81 1.03 -11.27
C ALA A 151 15.63 2.06 -10.49
N VAL A 152 15.27 3.34 -10.59
CA VAL A 152 15.96 4.44 -9.91
C VAL A 152 15.00 5.09 -8.92
N GLU A 153 15.37 5.10 -7.65
CA GLU A 153 14.55 5.62 -6.56
C GLU A 153 15.42 6.31 -5.49
N PRO A 154 15.30 7.63 -5.29
CA PRO A 154 16.16 8.37 -4.35
C PRO A 154 15.89 8.09 -2.86
N VAL A 155 14.67 7.71 -2.49
CA VAL A 155 14.31 7.45 -1.08
C VAL A 155 14.70 6.01 -0.73
N ALA A 156 15.60 5.83 0.23
CA ALA A 156 16.19 4.52 0.56
C ALA A 156 15.13 3.49 0.98
N GLU A 157 14.11 3.92 1.73
CA GLU A 157 13.00 3.09 2.18
C GLU A 157 12.15 2.59 1.00
N LEU A 158 11.91 3.44 -0.01
CA LEU A 158 11.16 3.08 -1.22
C LEU A 158 12.02 2.22 -2.14
N ALA A 159 13.31 2.52 -2.31
CA ALA A 159 14.25 1.68 -3.05
C ALA A 159 14.34 0.27 -2.44
N ALA A 160 14.30 0.14 -1.11
CA ALA A 160 14.22 -1.14 -0.43
C ALA A 160 12.90 -1.87 -0.74
N ALA A 161 11.78 -1.15 -0.85
CA ALA A 161 10.50 -1.72 -1.29
C ALA A 161 10.58 -2.25 -2.74
N VAL A 162 11.21 -1.52 -3.67
CA VAL A 162 11.44 -2.01 -5.05
C VAL A 162 12.24 -3.32 -5.02
N ALA A 163 13.34 -3.35 -4.26
CA ALA A 163 14.19 -4.54 -4.17
C ALA A 163 13.45 -5.74 -3.55
N LEU A 164 12.66 -5.49 -2.50
CA LEU A 164 11.85 -6.52 -1.83
C LEU A 164 10.79 -7.08 -2.77
N ASN A 165 10.11 -6.22 -3.53
CA ASN A 165 9.12 -6.62 -4.53
C ASN A 165 9.78 -7.36 -5.70
N ALA A 166 10.97 -6.96 -6.16
CA ALA A 166 11.70 -7.71 -7.17
C ALA A 166 12.09 -9.12 -6.68
N GLU A 167 12.57 -9.25 -5.44
CA GLU A 167 12.90 -10.53 -4.80
C GLU A 167 11.66 -11.42 -4.64
N LEU A 168 10.52 -10.83 -4.24
CA LEU A 168 9.23 -11.51 -4.10
C LEU A 168 8.80 -12.20 -5.41
N TYR A 169 9.03 -11.58 -6.55
CA TYR A 169 8.66 -12.14 -7.86
C TYR A 169 9.80 -12.86 -8.57
N GLY A 170 11.01 -12.89 -7.99
CA GLY A 170 12.20 -13.51 -8.59
C GLY A 170 12.65 -12.81 -9.89
N LEU A 171 12.59 -11.48 -9.91
CA LEU A 171 12.82 -10.66 -11.09
C LEU A 171 14.28 -10.19 -11.22
N ASP A 172 14.75 -10.00 -12.46
CA ASP A 172 16.04 -9.38 -12.77
C ASP A 172 15.92 -7.84 -12.78
N VAL A 173 15.90 -7.26 -11.56
CA VAL A 173 15.81 -5.82 -11.33
C VAL A 173 17.08 -5.32 -10.64
N THR A 174 17.72 -4.31 -11.22
CA THR A 174 18.78 -3.55 -10.57
C THR A 174 18.19 -2.27 -9.99
N VAL A 175 18.26 -2.10 -8.66
CA VAL A 175 17.77 -0.90 -7.98
C VAL A 175 18.93 0.06 -7.71
N LEU A 176 18.80 1.30 -8.15
CA LEU A 176 19.75 2.39 -7.93
C LEU A 176 19.15 3.39 -6.95
N ASN A 177 19.73 3.49 -5.75
CA ASN A 177 19.28 4.45 -4.73
C ASN A 177 19.91 5.84 -4.94
N CYS A 178 19.44 6.54 -5.97
CA CYS A 178 19.85 7.91 -6.29
C CYS A 178 18.73 8.65 -7.03
N ALA A 179 18.83 9.98 -7.10
CA ALA A 179 18.01 10.79 -8.00
C ALA A 179 18.70 10.93 -9.36
N LEU A 180 17.93 11.22 -10.42
CA LEU A 180 18.48 11.67 -11.70
C LEU A 180 18.28 13.17 -11.87
N GLY A 181 19.27 13.83 -12.46
CA GLY A 181 19.18 15.24 -12.82
C GLY A 181 20.19 15.60 -13.91
N SER A 182 20.38 16.91 -14.12
CA SER A 182 21.22 17.44 -15.20
C SER A 182 22.72 17.29 -14.94
N VAL A 183 23.13 17.22 -13.68
CA VAL A 183 24.52 17.07 -13.24
C VAL A 183 24.61 16.13 -12.04
N THR A 184 25.77 15.47 -11.89
CA THR A 184 26.03 14.64 -10.72
C THR A 184 26.29 15.48 -9.47
N GLY A 185 25.88 15.00 -8.30
CA GLY A 185 26.15 15.70 -7.05
C GLY A 185 25.32 15.17 -5.89
N GLN A 186 24.91 16.10 -5.02
CA GLN A 186 24.00 15.85 -3.90
C GLN A 186 22.89 16.88 -3.97
N SER A 187 21.66 16.47 -3.65
CA SER A 187 20.52 17.38 -3.53
C SER A 187 19.69 17.02 -2.31
N ASP A 188 19.06 18.04 -1.74
CA ASP A 188 17.97 17.82 -0.82
C ASP A 188 16.72 17.43 -1.62
N PHE A 189 15.92 16.55 -1.03
CA PHE A 189 14.72 15.93 -1.55
C PHE A 189 13.66 15.98 -0.47
N THR A 190 12.44 16.38 -0.82
CA THR A 190 11.33 16.42 0.12
C THR A 190 10.59 15.08 0.06
N TYR A 191 10.55 14.37 1.18
CA TYR A 191 9.86 13.10 1.33
C TYR A 191 8.62 13.26 2.20
N TYR A 192 7.48 12.75 1.74
CA TYR A 192 6.23 12.72 2.49
C TYR A 192 5.91 11.27 2.90
N PRO A 193 6.22 10.84 4.13
CA PRO A 193 5.97 9.46 4.56
C PRO A 193 4.50 9.05 4.51
N GLY A 194 3.59 10.01 4.71
CA GLY A 194 2.14 9.81 4.63
C GLY A 194 1.57 9.99 3.23
N ASN A 195 2.38 10.34 2.23
CA ASN A 195 1.97 10.44 0.83
C ASN A 195 3.18 10.31 -0.12
N SER A 196 3.78 9.11 -0.16
CA SER A 196 5.07 8.92 -0.82
C SER A 196 5.05 9.29 -2.30
N VAL A 197 3.89 9.13 -2.96
CA VAL A 197 3.68 9.43 -4.38
C VAL A 197 3.93 10.89 -4.75
N MET A 198 3.73 11.85 -3.85
CA MET A 198 3.97 13.27 -4.13
C MET A 198 5.37 13.74 -3.71
N SER A 199 6.27 12.81 -3.36
CA SER A 199 7.63 13.15 -2.90
C SER A 199 8.52 13.55 -4.07
N GLY A 200 9.24 14.66 -3.94
CA GLY A 200 9.97 15.24 -5.06
C GLY A 200 11.06 16.21 -4.63
N ARG A 201 11.99 16.50 -5.55
CA ARG A 201 13.04 17.52 -5.33
C ARG A 201 12.44 18.93 -5.22
N PHE A 202 11.39 19.20 -6.00
CA PHE A 202 10.72 20.50 -6.06
C PHE A 202 9.35 20.47 -5.36
N ALA A 203 9.17 19.55 -4.41
CA ALA A 203 7.94 19.51 -3.63
C ALA A 203 7.94 20.63 -2.58
N HIS A 204 6.80 21.32 -2.50
CA HIS A 204 6.55 22.47 -1.66
C HIS A 204 5.24 22.25 -0.90
N PRO A 205 5.29 22.05 0.44
CA PRO A 205 4.12 21.65 1.21
C PRO A 205 2.88 22.54 1.02
N ASP A 206 3.05 23.86 0.91
CA ASP A 206 1.92 24.79 0.76
C ASP A 206 1.19 24.62 -0.58
N ASP A 207 1.94 24.46 -1.68
CA ASP A 207 1.39 24.23 -3.02
C ASP A 207 0.80 22.81 -3.14
N ASP A 208 1.48 21.82 -2.54
CA ASP A 208 1.14 20.41 -2.66
C ASP A 208 -0.10 20.02 -1.80
N VAL A 209 -0.36 20.73 -0.70
CA VAL A 209 -1.62 20.60 0.06
C VAL A 209 -2.82 21.01 -0.80
N GLU A 210 -2.70 22.08 -1.59
CA GLU A 210 -3.81 22.51 -2.46
C GLU A 210 -4.05 21.51 -3.59
N VAL A 211 -2.98 20.98 -4.19
CA VAL A 211 -3.07 19.90 -5.18
C VAL A 211 -3.75 18.68 -4.56
N LEU A 212 -3.28 18.18 -3.42
CA LEU A 212 -3.89 17.03 -2.73
C LEU A 212 -5.36 17.28 -2.38
N ARG A 213 -5.74 18.48 -1.95
CA ARG A 213 -7.15 18.84 -1.72
C ARG A 213 -7.99 18.68 -2.99
N ARG A 214 -7.48 19.11 -4.16
CA ARG A 214 -8.18 18.95 -5.44
C ARG A 214 -8.31 17.47 -5.82
N TYR A 215 -7.29 16.65 -5.54
CA TYR A 215 -7.36 15.19 -5.73
C TYR A 215 -8.44 14.53 -4.87
N LEU A 216 -8.49 14.87 -3.57
CA LEU A 216 -9.42 14.29 -2.60
C LEU A 216 -10.89 14.67 -2.86
N VAL A 217 -11.15 15.72 -3.63
CA VAL A 217 -12.48 16.33 -3.86
C VAL A 217 -13.12 15.89 -5.19
N THR A 218 -12.61 14.85 -5.85
CA THR A 218 -13.18 14.34 -7.11
C THR A 218 -14.48 13.54 -6.89
N GLY A 219 -15.57 14.24 -6.52
CA GLY A 219 -16.95 13.79 -6.43
C GLY A 219 -17.90 14.99 -6.26
N GLU A 220 -19.06 14.99 -6.90
CA GLU A 220 -19.97 16.15 -7.03
C GLU A 220 -20.55 16.72 -5.71
N GLU A 221 -20.28 16.09 -4.56
CA GLU A 221 -20.63 16.60 -3.23
C GLU A 221 -19.37 16.81 -2.38
N ALA A 222 -18.62 17.86 -2.73
CA ALA A 222 -17.43 18.27 -2.00
C ALA A 222 -17.80 18.92 -0.67
N THR A 223 -17.74 18.17 0.44
CA THR A 223 -17.65 18.74 1.80
C THR A 223 -16.39 19.60 1.89
N GLN A 224 -16.55 20.91 1.64
CA GLN A 224 -15.59 21.94 1.99
C GLN A 224 -15.60 22.05 3.53
N GLY A 225 -14.48 21.72 4.19
CA GLY A 225 -14.40 21.77 5.65
C GLY A 225 -12.97 21.78 6.16
N PRO A 226 -12.73 22.31 7.37
CA PRO A 226 -11.41 22.37 8.00
C PRO A 226 -10.75 20.99 8.14
N GLN A 227 -11.54 19.92 8.24
CA GLN A 227 -11.06 18.52 8.37
C GLN A 227 -10.34 18.03 7.13
N LEU A 228 -10.85 18.35 5.94
CA LEU A 228 -10.16 18.05 4.68
C LEU A 228 -8.82 18.79 4.63
N GLY A 229 -8.80 20.02 5.17
CA GLY A 229 -7.58 20.82 5.28
C GLY A 229 -6.53 20.22 6.20
N ARG A 230 -6.93 19.76 7.39
CA ARG A 230 -6.06 19.07 8.36
C ARG A 230 -5.56 17.73 7.80
N LEU A 231 -6.44 16.91 7.22
CA LEU A 231 -6.08 15.64 6.60
C LEU A 231 -5.05 15.80 5.46
N ALA A 232 -5.23 16.81 4.61
CA ALA A 232 -4.27 17.11 3.57
C ALA A 232 -2.92 17.58 4.14
N ALA A 233 -2.94 18.38 5.21
CA ALA A 233 -1.73 18.86 5.88
C ALA A 233 -0.94 17.73 6.55
N ASP A 234 -1.60 16.82 7.28
CA ASP A 234 -0.93 15.72 7.99
C ASP A 234 -0.20 14.79 7.01
N ARG A 235 -0.84 14.47 5.88
CA ARG A 235 -0.24 13.65 4.80
C ARG A 235 0.92 14.36 4.08
N MET A 236 1.03 15.68 4.22
CA MET A 236 2.08 16.54 3.66
C MET A 236 3.17 16.89 4.68
N THR A 237 3.26 16.15 5.78
CA THR A 237 4.38 16.27 6.73
C THR A 237 5.69 15.91 6.02
N ALA A 238 6.49 16.93 5.73
CA ALA A 238 7.73 16.82 4.97
C ALA A 238 8.90 16.38 5.85
N GLU A 239 9.68 15.43 5.34
CA GLU A 239 11.02 15.11 5.82
C GLU A 239 12.05 15.45 4.74
N ALA A 240 13.08 16.20 5.10
CA ALA A 240 14.20 16.43 4.19
C ALA A 240 15.08 15.18 4.11
N ARG A 241 15.39 14.75 2.89
CA ARG A 241 16.29 13.64 2.58
C ARG A 241 17.41 14.15 1.69
N ARG A 242 18.65 13.84 2.05
CA ARG A 242 19.80 14.18 1.19
C ARG A 242 20.15 12.96 0.35
N CYS A 243 20.08 13.13 -0.96
CA CYS A 243 20.23 12.04 -1.92
C CYS A 243 21.38 12.31 -2.88
N GLU A 244 22.07 11.24 -3.30
CA GLU A 244 23.00 11.33 -4.42
C GLU A 244 22.23 11.62 -5.71
N VAL A 245 22.77 12.50 -6.54
CA VAL A 245 22.24 12.79 -7.87
C VAL A 245 23.20 12.23 -8.91
N SER A 246 22.68 11.40 -9.81
CA SER A 246 23.37 10.93 -11.01
C SER A 246 22.75 11.57 -12.26
N THR A 247 23.33 11.31 -13.42
CA THR A 247 22.76 11.71 -14.71
C THR A 247 22.31 10.49 -15.49
N LEU A 248 21.34 10.68 -16.39
CA LEU A 248 20.82 9.61 -17.22
C LEU A 248 21.94 9.00 -18.10
N THR A 249 22.85 9.81 -18.64
CA THR A 249 24.07 9.34 -19.34
C THR A 249 24.90 8.39 -18.48
N ARG A 250 25.15 8.78 -17.22
CA ARG A 250 26.00 8.00 -16.32
C ARG A 250 25.37 6.66 -15.99
N VAL A 251 24.07 6.64 -15.69
CA VAL A 251 23.33 5.38 -15.46
C VAL A 251 23.37 4.49 -16.68
N ILE A 252 23.12 5.02 -17.88
CA ILE A 252 23.18 4.27 -19.14
C ILE A 252 24.56 3.62 -19.34
N ALA A 253 25.64 4.37 -19.04
CA ALA A 253 27.00 3.88 -19.17
C ALA A 253 27.36 2.82 -18.11
N GLU A 254 27.11 3.09 -16.83
CA GLU A 254 27.45 2.22 -15.71
C GLU A 254 26.68 0.90 -15.75
N GLN A 255 25.40 0.96 -16.12
CA GLN A 255 24.56 -0.22 -16.29
C GLN A 255 24.75 -0.89 -17.66
N ARG A 256 25.62 -0.35 -18.53
CA ARG A 256 25.93 -0.89 -19.86
C ARG A 256 24.65 -1.12 -20.67
N LEU A 257 23.76 -0.12 -20.69
CA LEU A 257 22.52 -0.18 -21.45
C LEU A 257 22.80 0.16 -22.91
N GLU A 258 22.92 -0.87 -23.75
CA GLU A 258 23.12 -0.72 -25.19
C GLU A 258 21.84 -0.27 -25.91
N ARG A 259 20.69 -0.56 -25.32
CA ARG A 259 19.35 -0.16 -25.77
C ARG A 259 18.41 -0.01 -24.57
N ILE A 260 17.40 0.84 -24.72
CA ILE A 260 16.31 1.02 -23.77
C ILE A 260 15.00 0.94 -24.58
N ASP A 261 14.25 -0.14 -24.37
CA ASP A 261 12.96 -0.37 -25.04
C ASP A 261 11.87 0.58 -24.53
N LEU A 262 11.97 0.95 -23.25
CA LEU A 262 11.13 1.94 -22.59
C LEU A 262 11.90 2.66 -21.48
N LEU A 263 11.96 3.98 -21.57
CA LEU A 263 12.35 4.88 -20.50
C LEU A 263 11.08 5.43 -19.85
N LYS A 264 10.80 5.08 -18.60
CA LYS A 264 9.75 5.72 -17.82
C LYS A 264 10.36 6.81 -16.94
N ILE A 265 9.74 7.98 -16.91
CA ILE A 265 10.16 9.10 -16.04
C ILE A 265 8.95 9.63 -15.29
N ASP A 266 9.01 9.56 -13.97
CA ASP A 266 7.99 10.13 -13.10
C ASP A 266 8.68 10.51 -11.79
N VAL A 267 9.10 11.78 -11.72
CA VAL A 267 10.04 12.26 -10.70
C VAL A 267 9.56 13.54 -10.04
N GLU A 268 8.25 13.80 -10.10
CA GLU A 268 7.57 14.90 -9.42
C GLU A 268 8.25 16.26 -9.65
N LYS A 269 7.97 16.85 -10.83
CA LYS A 269 8.39 18.19 -11.27
C LYS A 269 9.86 18.32 -11.70
N ALA A 270 10.63 17.24 -11.72
CA ALA A 270 12.06 17.24 -12.10
C ALA A 270 12.34 16.63 -13.49
N GLU A 271 11.31 16.47 -14.33
CA GLU A 271 11.39 15.72 -15.58
C GLU A 271 12.37 16.36 -16.58
N ALA A 272 12.37 17.69 -16.64
CA ALA A 272 13.25 18.46 -17.50
C ALA A 272 14.72 18.30 -17.08
N GLU A 273 15.01 18.27 -15.78
CA GLU A 273 16.36 18.05 -15.27
C GLU A 273 16.87 16.65 -15.62
N VAL A 274 16.03 15.62 -15.55
CA VAL A 274 16.40 14.26 -15.96
C VAL A 274 16.80 14.22 -17.43
N LEU A 275 15.99 14.83 -18.31
CA LEU A 275 16.26 14.87 -19.75
C LEU A 275 17.41 15.81 -20.14
N ALA A 276 17.72 16.82 -19.33
CA ALA A 276 18.92 17.63 -19.50
C ALA A 276 20.22 16.86 -19.13
N GLY A 277 20.10 15.77 -18.37
CA GLY A 277 21.22 14.93 -17.94
C GLY A 277 21.65 13.83 -18.94
N ILE A 278 21.13 13.85 -20.16
CA ILE A 278 21.45 12.85 -21.20
C ILE A 278 22.19 13.47 -22.39
N ASP A 279 23.26 12.78 -22.82
CA ASP A 279 24.08 13.17 -23.96
C ASP A 279 23.53 12.65 -25.29
N ASP A 280 23.93 13.28 -26.39
CA ASP A 280 23.41 12.96 -27.73
C ASP A 280 23.67 11.51 -28.16
N ALA A 281 24.78 10.92 -27.70
CA ALA A 281 25.10 9.52 -27.99
C ALA A 281 24.12 8.56 -27.30
N SER A 282 23.74 8.84 -26.05
CA SER A 282 22.84 8.00 -25.26
C SER A 282 21.40 8.15 -25.68
N TRP A 283 20.99 9.34 -26.17
CA TRP A 283 19.65 9.55 -26.75
C TRP A 283 19.32 8.54 -27.84
N SER A 284 20.30 8.21 -28.68
CA SER A 284 20.11 7.25 -29.76
C SER A 284 19.75 5.84 -29.28
N ARG A 285 19.90 5.52 -27.99
CA ARG A 285 19.64 4.19 -27.41
C ARG A 285 18.19 3.98 -26.95
N ILE A 286 17.39 5.04 -26.87
CA ILE A 286 16.03 5.01 -26.34
C ILE A 286 15.02 4.83 -27.48
N ASP A 287 14.18 3.80 -27.39
CA ASP A 287 13.14 3.50 -28.38
C ASP A 287 11.82 4.20 -28.07
N ARG A 288 11.44 4.21 -26.78
CA ARG A 288 10.18 4.75 -26.30
C ARG A 288 10.36 5.47 -24.97
N ILE A 289 9.54 6.49 -24.75
CA ILE A 289 9.47 7.22 -23.49
C ILE A 289 8.02 7.32 -23.08
N ALA A 290 7.74 7.03 -21.80
CA ALA A 290 6.50 7.38 -21.13
C ALA A 290 6.87 8.24 -19.92
N MET A 291 6.34 9.45 -19.83
CA MET A 291 6.66 10.33 -18.70
C MET A 291 5.42 11.04 -18.20
N GLU A 292 5.33 11.21 -16.88
CA GLU A 292 4.42 12.19 -16.29
C GLU A 292 5.15 13.54 -16.25
N VAL A 293 4.52 14.60 -16.75
CA VAL A 293 5.06 15.96 -16.83
C VAL A 293 4.17 16.90 -16.05
N HIS A 294 4.77 17.64 -15.15
CA HIS A 294 4.15 18.77 -14.47
C HIS A 294 4.30 20.05 -15.31
N ASP A 295 3.23 20.50 -15.97
CA ASP A 295 3.22 21.70 -16.82
C ASP A 295 3.27 23.00 -16.01
N LEU A 296 4.46 23.33 -15.53
CA LEU A 296 4.78 24.59 -14.87
C LEU A 296 5.42 25.52 -15.89
N ASP A 297 4.87 26.73 -16.05
CA ASP A 297 5.40 27.78 -16.95
C ASP A 297 5.57 27.34 -18.42
N GLY A 298 4.73 26.41 -18.91
CA GLY A 298 4.74 25.94 -20.30
C GLY A 298 5.75 24.82 -20.58
N ARG A 299 6.29 24.19 -19.53
CA ARG A 299 7.23 23.06 -19.59
C ARG A 299 6.76 21.92 -20.50
N LEU A 300 5.46 21.61 -20.52
CA LEU A 300 4.93 20.56 -21.39
C LEU A 300 5.26 20.84 -22.86
N LYS A 301 5.05 22.08 -23.31
CA LYS A 301 5.32 22.49 -24.69
C LYS A 301 6.81 22.39 -25.01
N GLU A 302 7.68 22.75 -24.06
CA GLU A 302 9.14 22.68 -24.22
C GLU A 302 9.61 21.23 -24.36
N LEU A 303 9.16 20.33 -23.48
CA LEU A 303 9.54 18.92 -23.52
C LEU A 303 8.99 18.20 -24.77
N VAL A 304 7.76 18.49 -25.17
CA VAL A 304 7.20 17.97 -26.43
C VAL A 304 8.03 18.45 -27.64
N SER A 305 8.46 19.71 -27.65
CA SER A 305 9.30 20.25 -28.73
C SER A 305 10.67 19.59 -28.75
N LEU A 306 11.32 19.44 -27.58
CA LEU A 306 12.58 18.73 -27.43
C LEU A 306 12.52 17.31 -28.01
N LEU A 307 11.51 16.52 -27.62
CA LEU A 307 11.35 15.15 -28.08
C LEU A 307 11.14 15.07 -29.59
N ARG A 308 10.35 15.98 -30.17
CA ARG A 308 10.15 16.07 -31.62
C ARG A 308 11.43 16.44 -32.37
N ASP A 309 12.21 17.38 -31.83
CA ASP A 309 13.51 17.75 -32.40
C ASP A 309 14.52 16.59 -32.35
N ARG A 310 14.35 15.65 -31.40
CA ARG A 310 15.10 14.39 -31.34
C ARG A 310 14.57 13.31 -32.28
N GLY A 311 13.52 13.60 -33.06
CA GLY A 311 12.95 12.68 -34.04
C GLY A 311 11.94 11.68 -33.50
N PHE A 312 11.41 11.90 -32.28
CA PHE A 312 10.29 11.12 -31.77
C PHE A 312 8.96 11.64 -32.31
N GLU A 313 8.03 10.73 -32.56
CA GLU A 313 6.62 11.05 -32.63
C GLU A 313 6.06 11.10 -31.20
N VAL A 314 5.30 12.15 -30.89
CA VAL A 314 4.91 12.49 -29.52
C VAL A 314 3.40 12.68 -29.43
N SER A 315 2.79 11.95 -28.49
CA SER A 315 1.40 12.09 -28.06
C SER A 315 1.37 12.47 -26.57
N HIS A 316 0.29 13.10 -26.10
CA HIS A 316 0.11 13.38 -24.69
C HIS A 316 -1.38 13.39 -24.31
N ASP A 317 -1.67 12.98 -23.09
CA ASP A 317 -3.01 12.99 -22.50
C ASP A 317 -3.00 13.74 -21.17
N GLN A 318 -4.18 14.14 -20.71
CA GLN A 318 -4.42 14.51 -19.32
C GLN A 318 -5.51 13.60 -18.77
N ASP A 319 -5.26 13.00 -17.60
CA ASP A 319 -6.28 12.19 -16.95
C ASP A 319 -7.48 13.07 -16.55
N PRO A 320 -8.74 12.68 -16.85
CA PRO A 320 -9.92 13.46 -16.49
C PRO A 320 -10.01 13.80 -15.00
N ARG A 321 -9.46 12.94 -14.11
CA ARG A 321 -9.41 13.15 -12.66
C ARG A 321 -8.39 14.24 -12.27
N LEU A 322 -7.42 14.49 -13.15
CA LEU A 322 -6.29 15.41 -12.94
C LEU A 322 -6.41 16.71 -13.74
N VAL A 323 -7.57 16.97 -14.34
CA VAL A 323 -7.83 18.22 -15.11
C VAL A 323 -7.64 19.48 -14.27
N LEU A 324 -7.73 19.38 -12.94
CA LEU A 324 -7.50 20.49 -12.01
C LEU A 324 -6.03 20.63 -11.55
N THR A 325 -5.13 19.83 -12.11
CA THR A 325 -3.70 19.78 -11.79
C THR A 325 -2.87 20.02 -13.06
N PRO A 326 -1.57 20.39 -12.94
CA PRO A 326 -0.71 20.55 -14.10
C PRO A 326 -0.14 19.22 -14.63
N CYS A 327 -0.62 18.07 -14.16
CA CYS A 327 -0.02 16.76 -14.49
C CYS A 327 -0.52 16.25 -15.84
N HIS A 328 0.41 15.93 -16.74
CA HIS A 328 0.15 15.40 -18.09
C HIS A 328 0.98 14.16 -18.35
N ASN A 329 0.41 13.16 -19.01
CA ASN A 329 1.16 12.01 -19.48
C ASN A 329 1.65 12.25 -20.91
N VAL A 330 2.95 12.13 -21.14
CA VAL A 330 3.60 12.29 -22.45
C VAL A 330 4.20 10.96 -22.91
N TYR A 331 3.94 10.63 -24.16
CA TYR A 331 4.34 9.39 -24.81
C TYR A 331 5.15 9.71 -26.05
N ALA A 332 6.33 9.13 -26.19
CA ALA A 332 7.19 9.34 -27.35
C ALA A 332 7.69 8.02 -27.91
N TYR A 333 7.66 7.87 -29.24
CA TYR A 333 8.16 6.69 -29.93
C TYR A 333 9.07 7.07 -31.10
N ALA A 334 10.17 6.33 -31.29
CA ALA A 334 11.11 6.56 -32.38
C ALA A 334 10.69 5.80 -33.66
N PRO A 335 10.21 6.46 -34.73
CA PRO A 335 9.62 5.80 -35.91
C PRO A 335 10.64 5.10 -36.82
N HIS A 336 11.93 5.45 -36.73
CA HIS A 336 12.97 4.95 -37.63
C HIS A 336 13.59 3.61 -37.23
N ARG A 337 13.21 3.05 -36.08
CA ARG A 337 13.61 1.68 -35.70
C ARG A 337 12.50 0.72 -36.13
N PRO A 338 12.83 -0.36 -36.87
CA PRO A 338 11.81 -1.26 -37.38
C PRO A 338 10.92 -1.71 -36.24
N ALA A 339 9.61 -1.46 -36.39
CA ALA A 339 8.61 -2.02 -35.49
C ALA A 339 8.80 -3.54 -35.53
N ARG A 340 9.50 -4.08 -34.54
CA ARG A 340 9.43 -5.51 -34.27
C ARG A 340 7.94 -5.79 -34.12
N GLN A 341 7.44 -6.89 -34.71
CA GLN A 341 6.08 -7.32 -34.44
C GLN A 341 5.97 -7.48 -32.92
N LEU A 342 5.31 -6.50 -32.30
CA LEU A 342 5.11 -6.48 -30.87
C LEU A 342 3.78 -7.17 -30.65
N PRO A 343 3.70 -8.08 -29.67
CA PRO A 343 2.41 -8.55 -29.22
C PRO A 343 1.56 -7.34 -28.81
N PRO A 344 0.22 -7.41 -28.96
CA PRO A 344 -0.67 -6.39 -28.43
C PRO A 344 -0.37 -6.15 -26.94
N ALA A 345 -0.68 -4.95 -26.44
CA ALA A 345 -0.50 -4.60 -25.04
C ALA A 345 -1.03 -5.75 -24.16
N PRO A 346 -0.24 -6.24 -23.19
CA PRO A 346 -0.58 -7.45 -22.45
C PRO A 346 -1.94 -7.25 -21.76
N SER A 347 -2.86 -8.18 -22.01
CA SER A 347 -4.11 -8.25 -21.25
C SER A 347 -3.77 -8.56 -19.79
N ASN A 348 -4.55 -8.01 -18.84
CA ASN A 348 -4.46 -8.33 -17.40
C ASN A 348 -4.83 -9.80 -17.07
N THR A 349 -4.71 -10.71 -18.02
CA THR A 349 -5.13 -12.12 -17.90
C THR A 349 -3.98 -13.11 -18.06
N ALA A 350 -2.72 -12.65 -18.09
CA ALA A 350 -1.58 -13.55 -17.95
C ALA A 350 -1.65 -14.21 -16.55
N GLY A 351 -1.50 -15.54 -16.48
CA GLY A 351 -1.66 -16.30 -15.24
C GLY A 351 -0.85 -15.76 -14.07
N ARG A 352 -1.30 -16.03 -12.84
CA ARG A 352 -0.68 -15.50 -11.62
C ARG A 352 0.77 -16.01 -11.48
N PRO A 353 1.79 -15.15 -11.66
CA PRO A 353 3.18 -15.58 -11.53
C PRO A 353 3.44 -15.98 -10.08
N GLY A 354 3.80 -17.25 -9.87
CA GLY A 354 4.10 -17.77 -8.54
C GLY A 354 2.89 -18.21 -7.72
N GLY A 355 1.69 -18.36 -8.32
CA GLY A 355 0.53 -18.94 -7.63
C GLY A 355 -0.47 -17.90 -7.07
N PRO A 356 -1.40 -18.31 -6.18
CA PRO A 356 -2.45 -17.42 -5.67
C PRO A 356 -1.91 -16.39 -4.68
N THR A 357 -2.59 -15.25 -4.57
CA THR A 357 -2.48 -14.37 -3.40
C THR A 357 -3.21 -14.99 -2.20
N LEU A 358 -3.04 -14.45 -0.98
CA LEU A 358 -3.71 -15.01 0.19
C LEU A 358 -5.23 -14.87 0.06
N ARG A 359 -5.73 -13.73 -0.42
CA ARG A 359 -7.17 -13.52 -0.63
C ARG A 359 -7.78 -14.63 -1.48
N VAL A 360 -7.10 -15.03 -2.54
CA VAL A 360 -7.60 -16.08 -3.42
C VAL A 360 -7.48 -17.45 -2.76
N LEU A 361 -6.34 -17.75 -2.14
CA LEU A 361 -6.14 -19.01 -1.46
C LEU A 361 -7.16 -19.21 -0.32
N GLU A 362 -7.43 -18.17 0.47
CA GLU A 362 -8.45 -18.18 1.50
C GLU A 362 -9.83 -18.55 0.94
N ARG A 363 -10.25 -17.90 -0.16
CA ARG A 363 -11.53 -18.20 -0.82
C ARG A 363 -11.58 -19.67 -1.27
N GLU A 364 -10.51 -20.15 -1.91
CA GLU A 364 -10.39 -21.53 -2.38
C GLU A 364 -10.43 -22.55 -1.23
N LEU A 365 -9.80 -22.24 -0.10
CA LEU A 365 -9.79 -23.09 1.10
C LEU A 365 -11.13 -23.10 1.83
N ARG A 366 -11.84 -21.96 1.92
CA ARG A 366 -13.20 -21.90 2.46
C ARG A 366 -14.15 -22.77 1.65
N ASP A 367 -14.07 -22.68 0.32
CA ASP A 367 -14.84 -23.51 -0.60
C ASP A 367 -14.49 -25.00 -0.47
N LEU A 368 -13.20 -25.31 -0.28
CA LEU A 368 -12.72 -26.68 -0.07
C LEU A 368 -13.23 -27.27 1.24
N ALA A 369 -13.20 -26.50 2.32
CA ALA A 369 -13.75 -26.91 3.61
C ALA A 369 -15.26 -27.14 3.54
N ALA A 370 -16.01 -26.27 2.84
CA ALA A 370 -17.44 -26.44 2.64
C ALA A 370 -17.78 -27.77 1.93
N ARG A 371 -16.94 -28.24 1.00
CA ARG A 371 -17.12 -29.51 0.28
C ARG A 371 -16.66 -30.73 1.07
N ASN A 372 -15.50 -30.64 1.73
CA ASN A 372 -14.80 -31.80 2.30
C ASN A 372 -15.06 -31.98 3.81
N ALA A 373 -15.56 -30.94 4.48
CA ALA A 373 -15.85 -30.93 5.91
C ALA A 373 -17.18 -30.19 6.20
N PRO A 374 -18.31 -30.64 5.60
CA PRO A 374 -19.59 -29.95 5.71
C PRO A 374 -20.06 -29.91 7.17
N GLY A 375 -20.52 -28.74 7.61
CA GLY A 375 -21.02 -28.51 8.97
C GLY A 375 -19.95 -28.15 10.01
N LEU A 376 -18.65 -28.18 9.65
CA LEU A 376 -17.60 -27.66 10.51
C LEU A 376 -17.46 -26.14 10.35
N ALA A 377 -17.27 -25.44 11.47
CA ALA A 377 -16.98 -24.01 11.48
C ALA A 377 -15.54 -23.76 10.99
N VAL A 378 -15.43 -23.19 9.78
CA VAL A 378 -14.15 -22.79 9.18
C VAL A 378 -13.56 -21.62 9.98
N PRO A 379 -12.24 -21.58 10.21
CA PRO A 379 -11.59 -20.48 10.90
C PRO A 379 -11.93 -19.11 10.31
N GLY A 380 -12.04 -18.11 11.20
CA GLY A 380 -12.33 -16.73 10.81
C GLY A 380 -11.18 -16.10 10.03
N ARG A 381 -9.94 -16.56 10.25
CA ARG A 381 -8.72 -16.02 9.64
C ARG A 381 -7.83 -17.11 9.09
N PHE A 382 -7.09 -16.74 8.05
CA PHE A 382 -5.99 -17.50 7.49
C PHE A 382 -4.71 -16.70 7.66
N ALA A 383 -3.64 -17.39 8.06
CA ALA A 383 -2.31 -16.83 8.22
C ALA A 383 -1.35 -17.70 7.43
N VAL A 384 -0.51 -17.11 6.59
CA VAL A 384 0.61 -17.84 6.04
C VAL A 384 1.75 -17.85 7.05
N VAL A 385 2.54 -18.91 7.11
CA VAL A 385 3.73 -19.00 7.97
C VAL A 385 4.89 -19.62 7.20
N ALA A 386 6.12 -19.25 7.57
CA ALA A 386 7.33 -19.88 7.04
C ALA A 386 7.65 -21.20 7.75
N ASP A 387 7.23 -21.34 9.01
CA ASP A 387 7.45 -22.51 9.86
C ASP A 387 6.22 -22.77 10.74
N LEU A 388 5.57 -23.92 10.55
CA LEU A 388 4.42 -24.32 11.37
C LEU A 388 4.81 -24.73 12.79
N ASP A 389 6.00 -25.27 13.01
CA ASP A 389 6.47 -25.65 14.35
C ASP A 389 6.78 -24.41 15.21
N GLU A 390 7.27 -23.34 14.59
CA GLU A 390 7.35 -22.03 15.24
C GLU A 390 5.97 -21.45 15.55
N ALA A 391 5.04 -21.51 14.59
CA ALA A 391 3.66 -21.05 14.80
C ALA A 391 2.97 -21.80 15.96
N ARG A 392 3.14 -23.13 16.04
CA ARG A 392 2.64 -23.95 17.15
C ARG A 392 3.19 -23.53 18.52
N ARG A 393 4.48 -23.15 18.58
CA ARG A 393 5.16 -22.75 19.83
C ARG A 393 4.78 -21.35 20.29
N THR A 394 4.46 -20.47 19.36
CA THR A 394 4.15 -19.05 19.62
C THR A 394 2.66 -18.77 19.74
N ALA A 395 1.81 -19.70 19.29
CA ALA A 395 0.37 -19.64 19.51
C ALA A 395 0.07 -19.60 21.02
N PRO A 396 -0.72 -18.62 21.50
CA PRO A 396 -1.12 -18.57 22.90
C PRO A 396 -1.93 -19.83 23.25
N ALA A 397 -1.66 -20.40 24.42
CA ALA A 397 -2.49 -21.45 24.99
C ALA A 397 -3.90 -20.89 25.15
N GLY A 398 -4.89 -21.48 24.47
CA GLY A 398 -6.22 -20.91 24.32
C GLY A 398 -6.90 -20.52 25.65
N ASP A 399 -6.82 -19.25 26.00
CA ASP A 399 -7.74 -18.54 26.88
C ASP A 399 -8.03 -17.10 26.39
N GLY A 400 -7.64 -16.80 25.14
CA GLY A 400 -7.90 -15.51 24.51
C GLY A 400 -9.38 -15.30 24.24
N GLY A 401 -10.07 -14.58 25.14
CA GLY A 401 -11.39 -14.05 24.85
C GLY A 401 -11.37 -13.25 23.55
N SER A 402 -12.43 -13.40 22.75
CA SER A 402 -12.62 -12.63 21.53
C SER A 402 -12.30 -11.15 21.80
N PRO A 403 -11.51 -10.47 20.95
CA PRO A 403 -11.12 -9.09 21.16
C PRO A 403 -12.38 -8.28 21.35
N GLN A 404 -12.53 -7.74 22.55
CA GLN A 404 -13.67 -6.91 22.84
C GLN A 404 -13.44 -5.57 22.15
N LEU A 405 -14.52 -4.98 21.64
CA LEU A 405 -14.49 -3.59 21.24
C LEU A 405 -13.95 -2.79 22.44
N PRO A 406 -12.97 -1.88 22.21
CA PRO A 406 -12.59 -0.93 23.25
C PRO A 406 -13.86 -0.34 23.87
N SER A 407 -13.91 -0.32 25.19
CA SER A 407 -15.10 0.12 25.91
C SER A 407 -14.86 1.54 26.37
N GLY A 408 -15.68 2.49 25.90
CA GLY A 408 -15.56 3.88 26.28
C GLY A 408 -16.52 4.79 25.49
N PRO A 409 -16.65 6.05 25.95
CA PRO A 409 -17.57 7.02 25.33
C PRO A 409 -17.18 7.36 23.88
N GLY A 410 -15.88 7.43 23.56
CA GLY A 410 -15.41 7.66 22.20
C GLY A 410 -15.79 6.52 21.27
N THR A 411 -15.61 5.29 21.73
CA THR A 411 -15.88 4.07 20.96
C THR A 411 -17.37 3.91 20.67
N ALA A 412 -18.24 4.30 21.60
CA ALA A 412 -19.69 4.30 21.40
C ALA A 412 -20.09 5.30 20.28
N VAL A 413 -19.54 6.51 20.31
CA VAL A 413 -19.77 7.51 19.27
C VAL A 413 -19.23 7.07 17.92
N LEU A 414 -18.02 6.50 17.88
CA LEU A 414 -17.43 5.92 16.67
C LEU A 414 -18.33 4.82 16.10
N ALA A 415 -18.84 3.91 16.93
CA ALA A 415 -19.72 2.83 16.50
C ALA A 415 -21.02 3.33 15.85
N GLU A 416 -21.60 4.40 16.39
CA GLU A 416 -22.79 5.04 15.82
C GLU A 416 -22.49 5.66 14.44
N ILE A 417 -21.45 6.49 14.35
CA ILE A 417 -21.04 7.11 13.07
C ILE A 417 -20.69 6.04 12.03
N TRP A 418 -19.98 4.99 12.45
CA TRP A 418 -19.62 3.86 11.60
C TRP A 418 -20.85 3.13 11.06
N THR A 419 -21.86 2.94 11.92
CA THR A 419 -23.15 2.36 11.54
C THR A 419 -23.91 3.26 10.56
N ASP A 420 -23.85 4.58 10.74
CA ASP A 420 -24.50 5.53 9.84
C ASP A 420 -23.84 5.56 8.44
N ILE A 421 -22.53 5.33 8.37
CA ILE A 421 -21.79 5.29 7.10
C ILE A 421 -21.94 3.95 6.39
N PHE A 422 -21.79 2.82 7.10
CA PHE A 422 -21.68 1.49 6.49
C PHE A 422 -22.91 0.59 6.71
N GLY A 423 -23.86 1.01 7.55
CA GLY A 423 -25.05 0.24 7.90
C GLY A 423 -24.87 -0.67 9.12
N PRO A 424 -25.98 -1.25 9.63
CA PRO A 424 -25.99 -2.07 10.83
C PRO A 424 -25.22 -3.39 10.66
N GLY A 425 -24.54 -3.84 11.71
CA GLY A 425 -23.77 -5.09 11.72
C GLY A 425 -22.32 -4.97 11.23
N THR A 426 -21.89 -3.76 10.88
CA THR A 426 -20.52 -3.46 10.42
C THR A 426 -19.56 -3.09 11.56
N VAL A 427 -20.07 -2.73 12.74
CA VAL A 427 -19.28 -2.44 13.93
C VAL A 427 -18.79 -3.74 14.54
N ARG A 428 -17.52 -4.03 14.31
CA ARG A 428 -16.81 -5.18 14.86
C ARG A 428 -15.38 -4.74 15.17
N PRO A 429 -14.70 -5.30 16.18
CA PRO A 429 -13.33 -4.90 16.52
C PRO A 429 -12.38 -4.96 15.32
N ASP A 430 -12.66 -5.90 14.43
CA ASP A 430 -11.89 -6.21 13.25
C ASP A 430 -12.27 -5.37 12.03
N ALA A 431 -13.39 -4.65 12.04
CA ALA A 431 -13.91 -4.02 10.84
C ALA A 431 -12.94 -3.00 10.25
N ASN A 432 -12.45 -3.25 9.03
CA ASN A 432 -11.62 -2.29 8.32
C ASN A 432 -12.47 -1.27 7.55
N PHE A 433 -12.11 0.00 7.69
CA PHE A 433 -12.82 1.13 7.10
C PHE A 433 -12.95 1.03 5.56
N PHE A 434 -11.85 0.73 4.86
CA PHE A 434 -11.81 0.69 3.40
C PHE A 434 -12.41 -0.61 2.83
N ALA A 435 -12.25 -1.74 3.54
CA ALA A 435 -12.86 -3.01 3.14
C ALA A 435 -14.41 -2.94 3.15
N LEU A 436 -14.98 -2.07 3.99
CA LEU A 436 -16.42 -1.80 4.03
C LEU A 436 -16.90 -0.80 2.97
N GLY A 437 -16.01 -0.37 2.06
CA GLY A 437 -16.32 0.60 1.01
C GLY A 437 -16.02 2.05 1.40
N GLY A 438 -15.29 2.27 2.50
CA GLY A 438 -14.80 3.58 2.89
C GLY A 438 -13.84 4.17 1.85
N ASN A 439 -13.87 5.49 1.71
CA ASN A 439 -12.98 6.29 0.88
C ASN A 439 -12.63 7.62 1.60
N SER A 440 -11.83 8.47 0.96
CA SER A 440 -11.43 9.75 1.54
C SER A 440 -12.60 10.66 1.91
N LEU A 441 -13.67 10.69 1.12
CA LEU A 441 -14.86 11.50 1.41
C LEU A 441 -15.59 10.99 2.67
N THR A 442 -15.81 9.67 2.77
CA THR A 442 -16.42 9.09 3.97
C THR A 442 -15.51 9.20 5.20
N ALA A 443 -14.18 9.19 5.02
CA ALA A 443 -13.23 9.40 6.12
C ALA A 443 -13.31 10.83 6.65
N VAL A 444 -13.36 11.82 5.76
CA VAL A 444 -13.59 13.23 6.14
C VAL A 444 -14.94 13.39 6.83
N ARG A 445 -16.01 12.72 6.35
CA ARG A 445 -17.32 12.73 7.01
C ARG A 445 -17.32 12.07 8.39
N LEU A 446 -16.53 11.00 8.58
CA LEU A 446 -16.37 10.34 9.87
C LEU A 446 -15.66 11.27 10.86
N LEU A 447 -14.54 11.87 10.45
CA LEU A 447 -13.76 12.80 11.27
C LEU A 447 -14.60 14.03 11.67
N ALA A 448 -15.34 14.62 10.73
CA ALA A 448 -16.19 15.78 11.03
C ALA A 448 -17.30 15.46 12.05
N GLN A 449 -17.89 14.25 11.99
CA GLN A 449 -18.90 13.84 12.96
C GLN A 449 -18.31 13.47 14.32
N LEU A 450 -17.08 12.95 14.37
CA LEU A 450 -16.37 12.72 15.63
C LEU A 450 -16.08 14.05 16.32
N GLU A 451 -15.56 15.04 15.59
CA GLU A 451 -15.28 16.37 16.14
C GLU A 451 -16.54 17.08 16.67
N ASP A 452 -17.65 17.02 15.92
CA ASP A 452 -18.92 17.62 16.33
C ASP A 452 -19.46 17.03 17.65
N ARG A 453 -19.20 15.74 17.89
CA ARG A 453 -19.75 14.99 19.02
C ARG A 453 -18.83 14.88 20.23
N LEU A 454 -17.52 14.91 20.02
CA LEU A 454 -16.52 14.63 21.05
C LEU A 454 -15.56 15.80 21.30
N GLY A 455 -15.59 16.84 20.44
CA GLY A 455 -14.67 17.97 20.48
C GLY A 455 -13.56 17.89 19.45
N GLU A 456 -12.87 19.01 19.23
CA GLU A 456 -11.76 19.07 18.27
C GLU A 456 -10.55 18.22 18.70
N ASP A 457 -9.78 17.74 17.72
CA ASP A 457 -8.48 17.06 17.90
C ASP A 457 -8.52 15.74 18.71
N VAL A 458 -9.69 15.11 18.83
CA VAL A 458 -9.86 13.80 19.50
C VAL A 458 -9.26 12.62 18.74
N LEU A 459 -9.05 12.77 17.42
CA LEU A 459 -8.44 11.74 16.57
C LEU A 459 -7.62 12.42 15.48
N ALA A 460 -6.36 12.02 15.32
CA ALA A 460 -5.53 12.53 14.23
C ALA A 460 -6.12 12.08 12.88
N PRO A 461 -6.36 13.00 11.92
CA PRO A 461 -6.97 12.68 10.63
C PRO A 461 -6.33 11.51 9.87
N ASP A 462 -4.99 11.35 9.95
CA ASP A 462 -4.28 10.25 9.28
C ASP A 462 -4.68 8.87 9.81
N THR A 463 -5.15 8.79 11.07
CA THR A 463 -5.39 7.53 11.79
C THR A 463 -6.35 6.62 11.05
N VAL A 464 -7.37 7.20 10.40
CA VAL A 464 -8.37 6.44 9.62
C VAL A 464 -7.71 5.71 8.42
N PHE A 465 -6.57 6.22 7.94
CA PHE A 465 -5.83 5.69 6.79
C PHE A 465 -4.65 4.79 7.19
N THR A 466 -4.13 4.95 8.40
CA THR A 466 -2.98 4.20 8.92
C THR A 466 -3.40 3.03 9.83
N ALA A 467 -4.56 3.11 10.47
CA ALA A 467 -5.12 2.03 11.27
C ALA A 467 -5.73 0.92 10.41
N ASP A 468 -5.55 -0.33 10.86
CA ASP A 468 -5.98 -1.52 10.15
C ASP A 468 -7.46 -1.89 10.41
N ASN A 469 -8.06 -1.42 11.50
CA ASN A 469 -9.39 -1.85 11.93
C ASN A 469 -10.07 -0.86 12.89
N PHE A 470 -11.35 -1.10 13.15
CA PHE A 470 -12.18 -0.34 14.08
C PHE A 470 -11.58 -0.26 15.49
N ALA A 471 -11.04 -1.36 16.03
CA ALA A 471 -10.51 -1.36 17.40
C ALA A 471 -9.28 -0.45 17.54
N GLU A 472 -8.43 -0.35 16.52
CA GLU A 472 -7.30 0.58 16.51
C GLU A 472 -7.75 2.04 16.44
N ILE A 473 -8.73 2.35 15.59
CA ILE A 473 -9.32 3.69 15.51
C ILE A 473 -9.99 4.06 16.85
N ALA A 474 -10.74 3.12 17.44
CA ALA A 474 -11.38 3.29 18.73
C ALA A 474 -10.35 3.52 19.84
N ALA A 475 -9.28 2.72 19.89
CA ALA A 475 -8.23 2.88 20.90
C ALA A 475 -7.50 4.23 20.78
N ALA A 476 -7.20 4.67 19.55
CA ALA A 476 -6.61 5.98 19.29
C ALA A 476 -7.54 7.13 19.70
N LEU A 477 -8.84 6.99 19.42
CA LEU A 477 -9.87 7.95 19.81
C LEU A 477 -10.00 8.06 21.34
N GLU A 478 -10.05 6.93 22.05
CA GLU A 478 -10.11 6.94 23.52
C GLU A 478 -8.86 7.57 24.14
N ALA A 479 -7.68 7.34 23.56
CA ALA A 479 -6.44 7.95 24.02
C ALA A 479 -6.41 9.49 23.80
N GLY A 480 -7.16 9.99 22.82
CA GLY A 480 -7.29 11.42 22.53
C GLY A 480 -8.34 12.15 23.36
N LEU A 481 -9.22 11.44 24.08
CA LEU A 481 -10.23 12.06 24.93
C LEU A 481 -9.63 12.60 26.23
N PRO A 482 -10.08 13.77 26.72
CA PRO A 482 -9.67 14.26 28.03
C PRO A 482 -10.12 13.27 29.13
N PRO A 483 -9.29 13.02 30.16
CA PRO A 483 -9.69 12.15 31.27
C PRO A 483 -10.96 12.70 31.91
N GLU A 484 -11.96 11.86 32.14
CA GLU A 484 -13.20 12.26 32.80
C GLU A 484 -12.87 12.99 34.11
N GLU A 485 -13.24 14.29 34.20
CA GLU A 485 -13.32 14.95 35.49
C GLU A 485 -14.37 14.19 36.30
N SER A 486 -13.90 13.40 37.27
CA SER A 486 -14.71 12.73 38.27
C SER A 486 -15.81 13.67 38.75
N ALA A 487 -17.05 13.37 38.34
CA ALA A 487 -18.22 14.16 38.69
C ALA A 487 -18.22 14.40 40.21
N GLY A 488 -18.09 15.68 40.59
CA GLY A 488 -18.06 16.11 41.97
C GLY A 488 -19.26 15.56 42.74
N THR A 489 -18.98 14.85 43.82
CA THR A 489 -19.99 14.45 44.81
C THR A 489 -20.71 15.70 45.34
N PRO A 490 -22.04 15.83 45.19
CA PRO A 490 -22.79 16.87 45.89
C PRO A 490 -23.21 16.31 47.26
N GLY A 491 -22.61 16.80 48.35
CA GLY A 491 -23.10 16.41 49.67
C GLY A 491 -22.19 16.74 50.86
N GLY A 492 -22.45 17.88 51.50
CA GLY A 492 -21.92 18.22 52.81
C GLY A 492 -22.70 19.38 53.42
N ALA A 493 -23.77 19.08 54.14
CA ALA A 493 -24.72 20.00 54.76
C ALA A 493 -24.10 20.87 55.89
N PRO A 494 -24.81 21.90 56.42
CA PRO A 494 -24.23 23.06 57.08
C PRO A 494 -23.84 22.80 58.54
N HIS A 495 -22.76 23.45 58.99
CA HIS A 495 -22.31 23.43 60.37
C HIS A 495 -23.01 24.55 61.17
N PRO A 496 -23.65 24.28 62.33
CA PRO A 496 -24.25 25.32 63.15
C PRO A 496 -23.20 26.00 64.06
N ASP A 497 -23.52 27.26 64.37
CA ASP A 497 -22.85 28.21 65.27
C ASP A 497 -22.15 27.64 66.51
N ARG A 498 -21.03 28.27 66.91
CA ARG A 498 -20.96 29.14 68.11
C ARG A 498 -19.58 29.84 68.30
N PRO A 499 -19.50 30.88 69.16
CA PRO A 499 -18.76 32.13 68.90
C PRO A 499 -17.57 32.40 69.84
N GLY A 500 -16.82 33.47 69.55
CA GLY A 500 -15.91 34.16 70.49
C GLY A 500 -14.70 34.76 69.76
N ALA A 501 -14.76 36.03 69.34
CA ALA A 501 -14.37 37.20 70.13
C ALA A 501 -12.88 37.22 70.54
N ARG A 502 -12.03 37.85 69.73
CA ARG A 502 -11.41 39.16 70.02
C ARG A 502 -10.62 39.68 68.83
#